data_AF-A0A4W6C9H8-F1
#
_entry.id   AF-A0A4W6C9H8-F1
#
_cell.length_a   1.000
_cell.length_b   1.000
_cell.length_c   1.000
_cell.angle_alpha   90.00
_cell.angle_beta   90.00
_cell.angle_gamma   90.00
#
_symmetry.space_group_name_H-M   'P 1'
#
loop_
_entity.id
_entity.type
_entity.pdbx_description
1 polymer ?
#
loop_
_entity_poly.entity_id
_entity_poly.type
_entity_poly.pdbx_seq_one_letter_code
_entity_poly.pdbx_strand_id
1 'polypeptide(L)'
;MCNIISPTSLLLSATGTLAFKNCGLSDEVSTFTAPEMLQGRASSTKPAIERMLVYSLGMTLYWSVDFHLPQNQPVQLSDHLNSLLLSMCEDLAHRRVNLNSILEACESQHKASILPPPTTVIRQLVEEVFHESVSLDIHLQYVPVCKYFSFSAGHYLCVRI
;
A
#
# COMPACT_ATOMS: atom_id res chain seq x y z
N MET A 1 -8.87 -12.72 -14.05
CA MET A 1 -8.78 -12.64 -12.58
C MET A 1 -8.52 -11.20 -12.21
N CYS A 2 -9.31 -10.63 -11.30
CA CYS A 2 -9.19 -9.25 -10.85
C CYS A 2 -8.30 -9.23 -9.62
N ASN A 3 -7.00 -9.06 -9.83
CA ASN A 3 -6.07 -8.90 -8.71
C ASN A 3 -6.22 -7.47 -8.20
N ILE A 4 -6.88 -7.29 -7.06
CA ILE A 4 -7.05 -5.99 -6.43
C ILE A 4 -6.18 -5.96 -5.17
N ILE A 5 -5.31 -4.95 -5.08
CA ILE A 5 -4.56 -4.69 -3.87
C ILE A 5 -5.48 -3.92 -2.94
N SER A 6 -5.82 -4.55 -1.83
CA SER A 6 -6.57 -3.99 -0.72
C SER A 6 -5.83 -4.23 0.60
N PRO A 7 -6.21 -3.51 1.66
CA PRO A 7 -5.81 -3.76 3.02
C PRO A 7 -5.74 -5.23 3.46
N THR A 8 -6.75 -6.01 3.09
CA THR A 8 -6.91 -7.41 3.50
C THR A 8 -6.17 -8.38 2.57
N SER A 9 -5.78 -7.93 1.38
CA SER A 9 -5.05 -8.74 0.40
C SER A 9 -3.54 -8.74 0.62
N LEU A 10 -2.98 -7.71 1.26
CA LEU A 10 -1.55 -7.51 1.39
C LEU A 10 -1.05 -8.22 2.65
N LEU A 11 -0.15 -9.20 2.44
CA LEU A 11 0.34 -10.10 3.48
C LEU A 11 1.86 -9.90 3.66
N LEU A 12 2.32 -9.87 4.91
CA LEU A 12 3.75 -9.85 5.27
C LEU A 12 4.16 -11.20 5.87
N SER A 13 5.26 -11.77 5.38
CA SER A 13 5.87 -12.97 5.97
C SER A 13 6.86 -12.62 7.08
N ALA A 14 7.16 -13.60 7.94
CA ALA A 14 8.22 -13.49 8.95
C ALA A 14 9.64 -13.32 8.35
N THR A 15 9.79 -13.46 7.03
CA THR A 15 11.06 -13.23 6.32
C THR A 15 11.15 -11.83 5.70
N GLY A 16 10.11 -10.99 5.86
CA GLY A 16 10.06 -9.65 5.25
C GLY A 16 9.60 -9.63 3.80
N THR A 17 8.99 -10.71 3.32
CA THR A 17 8.45 -10.78 1.96
C THR A 17 6.99 -10.37 1.96
N LEU A 18 6.59 -9.55 0.99
CA LEU A 18 5.18 -9.24 0.74
C LEU A 18 4.57 -10.24 -0.25
N ALA A 19 3.34 -10.66 0.04
CA ALA A 19 2.52 -11.48 -0.84
C ALA A 19 1.14 -10.87 -0.99
N PHE A 20 0.48 -11.15 -2.10
CA PHE A 20 -0.88 -10.71 -2.38
C PHE A 20 -1.81 -11.92 -2.38
N LYS A 21 -2.80 -11.90 -1.48
CA LYS A 21 -3.93 -12.83 -1.52
C LYS A 21 -4.92 -12.35 -2.58
N ASN A 22 -5.30 -13.25 -3.47
CA ASN A 22 -6.35 -12.93 -4.43
C ASN A 22 -7.70 -12.85 -3.71
N CYS A 23 -8.24 -11.64 -3.54
CA CYS A 23 -9.58 -11.42 -3.04
C CYS A 23 -10.52 -11.21 -4.23
N GLY A 24 -11.62 -11.96 -4.28
CA GLY A 24 -12.67 -11.71 -5.27
C GLY A 24 -13.31 -10.34 -5.07
N LEU A 25 -14.06 -9.88 -6.08
CA LEU A 25 -14.88 -8.67 -5.98
C LEU A 25 -15.92 -8.89 -4.86
N SER A 26 -15.70 -8.25 -3.72
CA SER A 26 -16.61 -8.12 -2.59
C SER A 26 -16.88 -6.63 -2.37
N ASP A 27 -18.01 -6.28 -1.75
CA ASP A 27 -18.37 -4.87 -1.49
C ASP A 27 -17.27 -4.13 -0.70
N GLU A 28 -16.56 -4.82 0.19
CA GLU A 28 -15.42 -4.28 0.95
C GLU A 28 -14.22 -3.87 0.08
N VAL A 29 -14.11 -4.43 -1.13
CA VAL A 29 -12.98 -4.23 -2.05
C VAL A 29 -13.30 -3.17 -3.12
N SER A 30 -14.57 -2.75 -3.22
CA SER A 30 -15.03 -1.77 -4.22
C SER A 30 -14.28 -0.43 -4.13
N THR A 31 -13.98 0.05 -2.92
CA THR A 31 -13.18 1.26 -2.66
C THR A 31 -11.77 1.20 -3.25
N PHE A 32 -11.18 0.00 -3.35
CA PHE A 32 -9.83 -0.21 -3.86
C PHE A 32 -9.83 -0.63 -5.34
N THR A 33 -10.99 -0.72 -5.96
CA THR A 33 -11.15 -1.21 -7.34
C THR A 33 -11.06 -0.03 -8.31
N ALA A 34 -10.26 -0.17 -9.36
CA ALA A 34 -10.13 0.88 -10.37
C ALA A 34 -11.49 1.19 -11.05
N PRO A 35 -11.83 2.46 -11.33
CA PRO A 35 -13.14 2.83 -11.85
C PRO A 35 -13.51 2.11 -13.15
N GLU A 36 -12.53 1.88 -14.03
CA GLU A 36 -12.73 1.16 -15.28
C GLU A 36 -13.15 -0.32 -15.07
N MET A 37 -12.80 -0.93 -13.94
CA MET A 37 -13.24 -2.28 -13.58
C MET A 37 -14.70 -2.28 -13.13
N LEU A 38 -15.09 -1.31 -12.31
CA LEU A 38 -16.47 -1.15 -11.85
C LEU A 38 -17.43 -0.83 -13.00
N GLN A 39 -16.94 -0.09 -14.00
CA GLN A 39 -17.70 0.26 -15.21
C GLN A 39 -17.77 -0.86 -16.25
N GLY A 40 -17.13 -2.02 -16.02
CA GLY A 40 -17.06 -3.10 -17.00
C GLY A 40 -16.23 -2.77 -18.25
N ARG A 41 -15.33 -1.78 -18.16
CA ARG A 41 -14.48 -1.28 -19.25
C ARG A 41 -13.01 -1.72 -19.12
N ALA A 42 -12.73 -2.66 -18.23
CA ALA A 42 -11.39 -3.14 -17.98
C ALA A 42 -10.78 -3.81 -19.21
N SER A 43 -9.55 -3.43 -19.55
CA SER A 43 -8.74 -4.09 -20.59
C SER A 43 -7.84 -5.16 -19.94
N SER A 44 -7.71 -6.31 -20.61
CA SER A 44 -6.81 -7.41 -20.20
C SER A 44 -5.36 -7.24 -20.67
N THR A 45 -5.03 -6.11 -21.30
CA THR A 45 -3.66 -5.83 -21.72
C THR A 45 -2.76 -5.59 -20.50
N LYS A 46 -1.49 -5.98 -20.59
CA LYS A 46 -0.53 -5.82 -19.49
C LYS A 46 -0.46 -4.37 -18.96
N PRO A 47 -0.36 -3.31 -19.79
CA PRO A 47 -0.30 -1.93 -19.29
C PRO A 47 -1.61 -1.45 -18.65
N ALA A 48 -2.76 -2.03 -19.03
CA ALA A 48 -4.03 -1.73 -18.38
C ALA A 48 -4.11 -2.41 -17.01
N ILE A 49 -3.69 -3.67 -16.91
CA ILE A 49 -3.61 -4.40 -15.63
C ILE A 49 -2.68 -3.69 -14.65
N GLU A 50 -1.50 -3.26 -15.10
CA GLU A 50 -0.56 -2.49 -14.27
C GLU A 50 -1.20 -1.21 -13.73
N ARG A 51 -1.96 -0.47 -14.55
CA ARG A 51 -2.67 0.74 -14.11
C ARG A 51 -3.79 0.46 -13.12
N MET A 52 -4.52 -0.64 -13.27
CA MET A 52 -5.54 -1.06 -12.31
C MET A 52 -4.90 -1.42 -10.96
N LEU A 53 -3.75 -2.10 -10.99
CA LEU A 53 -2.98 -2.42 -9.79
C LEU A 53 -2.44 -1.16 -9.11
N VAL A 54 -1.89 -0.20 -9.87
CA VAL A 54 -1.42 1.09 -9.36
C VAL A 54 -2.54 1.83 -8.62
N TYR A 55 -3.76 1.85 -9.19
CA TYR A 55 -4.91 2.47 -8.52
C TYR A 55 -5.22 1.77 -7.20
N SER A 56 -5.33 0.45 -7.21
CA SER A 56 -5.67 -0.32 -6.01
C SER A 56 -4.62 -0.18 -4.90
N LEU A 57 -3.34 -0.13 -5.28
CA LEU A 57 -2.25 0.16 -4.37
C LEU A 57 -2.32 1.59 -3.83
N GLY A 58 -2.57 2.58 -4.69
CA GLY A 58 -2.72 3.99 -4.30
C GLY A 58 -3.84 4.17 -3.29
N MET A 59 -5.02 3.62 -3.56
CA MET A 59 -6.16 3.64 -2.63
C MET A 59 -5.84 2.94 -1.32
N THR A 60 -5.15 1.79 -1.37
CA THR A 60 -4.73 1.07 -0.16
C THR A 60 -3.78 1.90 0.70
N LEU A 61 -2.78 2.53 0.09
CA LEU A 61 -1.83 3.38 0.78
C LEU A 61 -2.50 4.64 1.32
N TYR A 62 -3.35 5.29 0.53
CA TYR A 62 -4.06 6.49 0.94
C TYR A 62 -4.99 6.21 2.13
N TRP A 63 -5.72 5.09 2.09
CA TRP A 63 -6.56 4.63 3.20
C TRP A 63 -5.76 4.34 4.48
N SER A 64 -4.51 3.86 4.34
CA SER A 64 -3.64 3.61 5.50
C SER A 64 -3.16 4.89 6.19
N VAL A 65 -3.20 6.04 5.53
CA VAL A 65 -2.72 7.30 6.11
C VAL A 65 -3.64 7.81 7.22
N ASP A 66 -4.95 7.56 7.10
CA ASP A 66 -5.96 7.93 8.09
C ASP A 66 -6.09 6.92 9.24
N PHE A 67 -5.41 5.77 9.16
CA PHE A 67 -5.59 4.69 10.13
C PHE A 67 -5.00 5.08 11.50
N HIS A 68 -5.84 5.05 12.54
CA HIS A 68 -5.51 5.43 13.92
C HIS A 68 -5.12 6.91 14.15
N LEU A 69 -5.42 7.83 13.23
CA LEU A 69 -5.35 9.25 13.55
C LEU A 69 -6.44 9.62 14.56
N PRO A 70 -6.12 10.37 15.64
CA PRO A 70 -7.13 10.93 16.53
C PRO A 70 -8.16 11.72 15.73
N GLN A 71 -9.45 11.52 16.02
CA GLN A 71 -10.53 12.34 15.43
C GLN A 71 -10.16 13.82 15.56
N ASN A 72 -10.05 14.52 14.42
CA ASN A 72 -9.66 15.93 14.25
C ASN A 72 -8.18 16.25 14.03
N GLN A 73 -7.27 15.29 13.90
CA GLN A 73 -5.94 15.60 13.37
C GLN A 73 -5.90 15.50 11.84
N PRO A 74 -5.38 16.52 11.13
CA PRO A 74 -5.16 16.40 9.71
C PRO A 74 -4.05 15.40 9.45
N VAL A 75 -4.28 14.52 8.48
CA VAL A 75 -3.23 13.72 7.86
C VAL A 75 -2.04 14.60 7.48
N GLN A 76 -0.84 14.23 7.92
CA GLN A 76 0.40 14.90 7.53
C GLN A 76 1.21 14.03 6.59
N LEU A 77 0.96 14.17 5.29
CA LEU A 77 1.82 13.66 4.22
C LEU A 77 2.78 14.75 3.77
N SER A 78 3.96 14.36 3.31
CA SER A 78 4.79 15.29 2.53
C SER A 78 4.09 15.61 1.21
N ASP A 79 4.26 16.83 0.70
CA ASP A 79 3.65 17.25 -0.57
C ASP A 79 4.01 16.30 -1.71
N HIS A 80 5.26 15.81 -1.72
CA HIS A 80 5.72 14.85 -2.72
C HIS A 80 4.98 13.51 -2.64
N LEU A 81 4.82 12.94 -1.44
CA LEU A 81 4.10 11.68 -1.24
C LEU A 81 2.61 11.84 -1.54
N ASN A 82 2.00 12.96 -1.11
CA ASN A 82 0.61 13.25 -1.41
C ASN A 82 0.37 13.37 -2.92
N SER A 83 1.21 14.13 -3.63
CA SER A 83 1.13 14.26 -5.08
C SER A 83 1.31 12.92 -5.80
N LEU A 84 2.21 12.06 -5.33
CA LEU A 84 2.41 10.74 -5.90
C LEU A 84 1.17 9.86 -5.71
N LEU A 85 0.62 9.80 -4.49
CA LEU A 85 -0.59 9.03 -4.20
C LEU A 85 -1.79 9.51 -5.03
N LEU A 86 -2.00 10.83 -5.15
CA LEU A 86 -3.05 11.39 -6.01
C LEU A 86 -2.85 10.96 -7.47
N SER A 87 -1.62 10.97 -7.98
CA SER A 87 -1.33 10.51 -9.35
C SER A 87 -1.55 9.01 -9.57
N MET A 88 -1.44 8.20 -8.52
CA MET A 88 -1.79 6.77 -8.54
C MET A 88 -3.30 6.57 -8.51
N CYS A 89 -4.05 7.45 -7.86
CA CYS A 89 -5.49 7.38 -7.68
C CYS A 89 -6.30 8.14 -8.75
N GLU A 90 -5.67 8.53 -9.87
CA GLU A 90 -6.37 9.16 -11.00
C GLU A 90 -7.49 8.25 -11.54
N ASP A 91 -8.69 8.82 -11.69
CA ASP A 91 -9.87 8.11 -12.22
C ASP A 91 -9.66 7.63 -13.66
N LEU A 92 -8.96 8.45 -14.45
CA LEU A 92 -8.65 8.15 -15.83
C LEU A 92 -7.37 7.33 -15.91
N ALA A 93 -7.47 6.06 -16.29
CA ALA A 93 -6.34 5.14 -16.39
C ALA A 93 -5.12 5.71 -17.16
N HIS A 94 -5.35 6.49 -18.21
CA HIS A 94 -4.26 7.07 -19.00
C HIS A 94 -3.52 8.23 -18.31
N ARG A 95 -4.15 8.90 -17.34
CA ARG A 95 -3.53 9.95 -16.51
C ARG A 95 -2.78 9.37 -15.31
N ARG A 96 -3.14 8.15 -14.93
CA ARG A 96 -2.52 7.42 -13.83
C ARG A 96 -1.04 7.20 -14.10
N VAL A 97 -0.22 7.50 -13.09
CA VAL A 97 1.23 7.30 -13.15
C VAL A 97 1.57 5.83 -13.43
N ASN A 98 2.65 5.59 -14.17
CA ASN A 98 3.10 4.23 -14.46
C ASN A 98 4.05 3.71 -13.37
N LEU A 99 4.20 2.39 -13.28
CA LEU A 99 5.00 1.74 -12.24
C LEU A 99 6.47 2.18 -12.24
N ASN A 100 7.09 2.39 -13.40
CA ASN A 100 8.49 2.83 -13.47
C ASN A 100 8.67 4.21 -12.86
N SER A 101 7.78 5.15 -13.18
CA SER A 101 7.83 6.50 -12.60
C SER A 101 7.60 6.51 -11.08
N ILE A 102 6.78 5.58 -10.55
CA ILE A 102 6.65 5.40 -9.10
C ILE A 102 7.97 4.92 -8.49
N LEU A 103 8.62 3.91 -9.08
CA LEU A 103 9.89 3.39 -8.60
C LEU A 103 11.00 4.44 -8.65
N GLU A 104 11.06 5.23 -9.72
CA GLU A 104 11.99 6.36 -9.86
C GLU A 104 11.77 7.42 -8.79
N ALA A 105 10.50 7.77 -8.50
CA ALA A 105 10.16 8.70 -7.42
C ALA A 105 10.62 8.16 -6.06
N CYS A 106 10.35 6.89 -5.76
CA CYS A 106 10.80 6.24 -4.53
C CYS A 106 12.34 6.24 -4.41
N GLU A 107 13.06 5.89 -5.47
CA GLU A 107 14.53 5.87 -5.47
C GLU A 107 15.11 7.28 -5.29
N SER A 108 14.54 8.28 -5.97
CA SER A 108 14.94 9.67 -5.83
C SER A 108 14.76 10.18 -4.40
N GLN A 109 13.61 9.86 -3.78
CA GLN A 109 13.35 10.21 -2.37
C GLN A 109 14.30 9.50 -1.41
N HIS A 110 14.61 8.22 -1.65
CA HIS A 110 15.58 7.47 -0.84
C HIS A 110 16.96 8.11 -0.93
N LYS A 111 17.39 8.58 -2.09
CA LYS A 111 18.69 9.26 -2.23
C LYS A 111 18.70 10.65 -1.59
N ALA A 112 17.59 11.38 -1.68
CA ALA A 112 17.47 12.73 -1.16
C ALA A 112 17.36 12.78 0.37
N SER A 113 16.77 11.74 0.96
CA SER A 113 16.59 11.61 2.40
C SER A 113 17.62 10.65 2.97
N ILE A 114 18.08 10.84 4.20
CA ILE A 114 19.06 9.93 4.84
C ILE A 114 18.31 8.68 5.35
N LEU A 115 17.71 7.93 4.43
CA LEU A 115 16.87 6.76 4.74
C LEU A 115 17.72 5.49 4.96
N PRO A 116 17.52 4.72 6.07
CA PRO A 116 18.00 3.34 6.13
C PRO A 116 17.61 2.54 4.88
N PRO A 117 18.41 1.52 4.53
CA PRO A 117 18.08 0.62 3.43
C PRO A 117 16.67 0.03 3.59
N PRO A 118 15.92 -0.20 2.49
CA PRO A 118 14.57 -0.73 2.58
C PRO A 118 14.51 -2.07 3.31
N THR A 119 15.55 -2.89 3.19
CA THR A 119 15.69 -4.17 3.90
C THR A 119 15.78 -4.01 5.41
N THR A 120 16.42 -2.94 5.90
CA THR A 120 16.48 -2.63 7.33
C THR A 120 15.11 -2.22 7.85
N VAL A 121 14.43 -1.34 7.10
CA VAL A 121 13.06 -0.93 7.42
C VAL A 121 12.16 -2.15 7.46
N ILE A 122 12.12 -2.96 6.41
CA ILE A 122 11.31 -4.19 6.32
C ILE A 122 11.56 -5.13 7.50
N ARG A 123 12.83 -5.35 7.89
CA ARG A 123 13.16 -6.20 9.04
C ARG A 123 12.59 -5.63 10.34
N GLN A 124 12.66 -4.32 10.55
CA GLN A 124 12.03 -3.68 11.71
C GLN A 124 10.52 -3.86 11.69
N LEU A 125 9.86 -3.71 10.53
CA LEU A 125 8.41 -3.95 10.42
C LEU A 125 8.05 -5.38 10.78
N VAL A 126 8.84 -6.35 10.31
CA VAL A 126 8.66 -7.78 10.65
C VAL A 126 8.82 -8.01 12.14
N GLU A 127 9.88 -7.48 12.76
CA GLU A 127 10.11 -7.61 14.19
C GLU A 127 8.93 -7.05 14.99
N GLU A 128 8.44 -5.86 14.67
CA GLU A 128 7.30 -5.23 15.36
C GLU A 128 6.00 -6.02 15.18
N VAL A 129 5.64 -6.32 13.92
CA VAL A 129 4.40 -7.03 13.57
C VAL A 129 4.34 -8.42 14.19
N PHE A 130 5.45 -9.17 14.14
CA PHE A 130 5.48 -10.54 14.64
C PHE A 130 5.73 -10.61 16.15
N HIS A 131 6.43 -9.65 16.77
CA HIS A 131 6.63 -9.63 18.23
C HIS A 131 5.30 -9.39 18.98
N GLU A 132 4.39 -8.57 18.46
CA GLU A 132 3.04 -8.44 19.03
C GLU A 132 2.17 -9.69 18.83
N SER A 133 2.34 -10.38 17.70
CA SER A 133 1.57 -11.61 17.39
C SER A 133 1.91 -12.80 18.29
N VAL A 134 3.04 -12.79 19.01
CA VAL A 134 3.43 -13.87 19.94
C VAL A 134 2.47 -13.99 21.15
N SER A 135 1.58 -13.01 21.36
CA SER A 135 0.54 -13.10 22.40
C SER A 135 -0.77 -13.76 21.93
N LEU A 136 -1.04 -13.84 20.63
CA LEU A 136 -2.24 -14.48 20.05
C LEU A 136 -1.88 -15.23 18.74
N ASP A 137 -1.84 -16.56 18.82
CA ASP A 137 -1.78 -17.55 17.71
C ASP A 137 -0.42 -17.82 17.03
N ILE A 138 0.23 -18.91 17.48
CA ILE A 138 1.56 -19.42 17.09
C ILE A 138 1.64 -19.99 15.65
N HIS A 139 0.63 -19.87 14.78
CA HIS A 139 0.59 -20.63 13.52
C HIS A 139 0.47 -19.82 12.20
N LEU A 140 0.56 -18.49 12.23
CA LEU A 140 0.40 -17.67 11.01
C LEU A 140 1.74 -17.37 10.32
N GLN A 141 1.94 -18.01 9.16
CA GLN A 141 3.09 -17.76 8.26
C GLN A 141 3.01 -16.40 7.53
N TYR A 142 1.83 -15.79 7.53
CA TYR A 142 1.52 -14.50 6.91
C TYR A 142 0.46 -13.77 7.72
N VAL A 143 0.64 -12.46 7.92
CA VAL A 143 -0.34 -11.61 8.60
C VAL A 143 -0.81 -10.48 7.68
N PRO A 144 -2.11 -10.09 7.72
CA PRO A 144 -2.61 -8.97 6.95
C PRO A 144 -2.00 -7.67 7.48
N VAL A 145 -1.35 -6.91 6.60
CA VAL A 145 -0.59 -5.71 7.00
C VAL A 145 -1.51 -4.60 7.53
N CYS A 146 -2.80 -4.64 7.20
CA CYS A 146 -3.78 -3.65 7.69
C CYS A 146 -4.20 -3.72 9.13
N LYS A 147 -3.68 -4.67 9.91
CA LYS A 147 -3.70 -4.53 11.36
C LYS A 147 -2.67 -3.54 11.90
N TYR A 148 -1.74 -3.08 11.06
CA TYR A 148 -0.45 -2.59 11.53
C TYR A 148 0.08 -1.28 10.88
N PHE A 149 -0.73 -0.55 10.10
CA PHE A 149 -0.28 0.71 9.48
C PHE A 149 -0.53 1.92 10.40
N SER A 150 0.50 2.56 10.96
CA SER A 150 0.39 3.92 11.53
C SER A 150 1.63 4.75 11.22
N PHE A 151 1.45 5.97 10.69
CA PHE A 151 2.55 6.83 10.23
C PHE A 151 3.24 7.53 11.41
N SER A 152 4.57 7.40 11.50
CA SER A 152 5.40 8.24 12.38
C SER A 152 6.04 9.37 11.58
N ALA A 153 5.98 10.58 12.12
CA ALA A 153 6.32 11.84 11.47
C ALA A 153 7.66 11.84 10.71
N GLY A 154 7.62 12.20 9.43
CA GLY A 154 8.73 12.83 8.71
C GLY A 154 9.64 11.93 7.87
N HIS A 155 9.12 11.35 6.78
CA HIS A 155 9.87 10.83 5.61
C HIS A 155 10.02 9.31 5.45
N TYR A 156 9.26 8.50 6.18
CA TYR A 156 9.19 7.05 5.94
C TYR A 156 7.76 6.57 6.05
N LEU A 157 7.43 5.52 5.29
CA LEU A 157 6.41 4.57 5.72
C LEU A 157 6.94 3.90 6.99
N CYS A 158 6.73 4.52 8.14
CA CYS A 158 6.89 3.85 9.41
C CYS A 158 5.71 2.90 9.53
N VAL A 159 5.98 1.59 9.60
CA VAL A 159 5.06 0.69 10.32
C VAL A 159 5.27 1.05 11.78
N ARG A 160 4.18 1.32 12.47
CA ARG A 160 4.17 1.42 13.92
C ARG A 160 2.88 0.82 14.39
N ILE A 161 3.03 -0.18 15.24
CA ILE A 161 2.03 -0.65 16.19
C ILE A 161 2.72 -0.57 17.52
#